data_AF-A0A7L0PQJ8-F1
#
_entry.id   AF-A0A7L0PQJ8-F1
#
_cell.length_a   1.000
_cell.length_b   1.000
_cell.length_c   1.000
_cell.angle_alpha   90.00
_cell.angle_beta   90.00
_cell.angle_gamma   90.00
#
_symmetry.space_group_name_H-M   'P 1'
#
loop_
_entity.id
_entity.type
_entity.pdbx_description
1 polymer ?
#
loop_
_entity_poly.entity_id
_entity_poly.type
_entity_poly.pdbx_seq_one_letter_code
_entity_poly.pdbx_strand_id
1 'polypeptide(L)'
;LSSRSVPAVCTGTDMKLLRPSSPESHYETLRHLYQGCQVVQGNLELTYLPPDADTTFLKVRRGRNTPGGHGGGPADPSPLSPRPQDIKEVQGYVLIAENQVSQLE
;
A
#
# COMPACT_ATOMS: atom_id res chain seq x y z
N LEU A 1 1.20 0.89 -30.95
CA LEU A 1 0.51 0.07 -29.92
C LEU A 1 0.79 0.71 -28.57
N SER A 2 -0.21 1.34 -27.95
CA SER A 2 -0.04 2.02 -26.66
C SER A 2 0.33 0.99 -25.59
N SER A 3 1.49 1.13 -24.97
CA SER A 3 1.97 0.25 -23.91
C SER A 3 1.08 0.40 -22.67
N ARG A 4 0.00 -0.38 -22.62
CA ARG A 4 -0.84 -0.50 -21.43
C ARG A 4 0.01 -1.20 -20.36
N SER A 5 0.45 -0.45 -19.34
CA SER A 5 1.16 -1.06 -18.21
C SER A 5 0.20 -2.00 -17.49
N VAL A 6 0.59 -3.27 -17.35
CA VAL A 6 -0.16 -4.24 -16.56
C VAL A 6 -0.17 -3.75 -15.10
N PRO A 7 -1.34 -3.65 -14.44
CA PRO A 7 -1.38 -3.26 -13.03
C PRO A 7 -0.68 -4.32 -12.18
N ALA A 8 0.05 -3.87 -11.14
CA ALA A 8 0.59 -4.79 -10.14
C ALA A 8 -0.56 -5.37 -9.31
N VAL A 9 -0.68 -6.70 -9.32
CA VAL A 9 -1.76 -7.43 -8.66
C VAL A 9 -1.18 -8.20 -7.48
N CYS A 10 -1.88 -8.19 -6.34
CA CYS A 10 -1.47 -8.91 -5.13
C CYS A 10 -2.64 -9.68 -4.55
N THR A 11 -2.33 -10.77 -3.86
CA THR A 11 -3.33 -11.56 -3.15
C THR A 11 -3.77 -10.85 -1.88
N GLY A 12 -5.08 -10.83 -1.63
CA GLY A 12 -5.66 -10.35 -0.38
C GLY A 12 -5.54 -11.35 0.76
N THR A 13 -6.07 -11.00 1.93
CA THR A 13 -6.09 -11.88 3.11
C THR A 13 -7.52 -12.32 3.46
N ASP A 14 -7.65 -13.37 4.28
CA ASP A 14 -8.94 -13.81 4.85
C ASP A 14 -8.77 -14.17 6.34
N MET A 15 -8.17 -13.26 7.09
CA MET A 15 -7.93 -13.37 8.52
C MET A 15 -9.00 -12.69 9.35
N LYS A 16 -9.78 -11.75 8.79
CA LYS A 16 -10.80 -10.98 9.51
C LYS A 16 -10.20 -10.34 10.78
N LEU A 17 -10.68 -10.76 11.95
CA LEU A 17 -10.22 -10.32 13.28
C LEU A 17 -9.44 -11.41 14.04
N LEU A 18 -8.95 -12.44 13.34
CA LEU A 18 -8.07 -13.44 13.95
C LEU A 18 -6.77 -12.78 14.40
N ARG A 19 -6.41 -13.00 15.67
CA ARG A 19 -5.21 -12.42 16.28
C ARG A 19 -3.96 -13.10 15.69
N PRO A 20 -3.00 -12.34 15.14
CA PRO A 20 -1.73 -12.91 14.70
C PRO A 20 -0.90 -13.39 15.89
N SER A 21 -0.05 -14.40 15.65
CA SER A 21 0.86 -14.94 16.67
C SER A 21 1.98 -13.97 17.07
N SER A 22 2.42 -13.12 16.13
CA SER A 22 3.37 -12.02 16.36
C SER A 22 2.90 -10.77 15.61
N PRO A 23 2.68 -9.63 16.30
CA PRO A 23 2.35 -8.36 15.66
C PRO A 23 3.41 -7.87 14.66
N GLU A 24 4.69 -8.08 14.95
CA GLU A 24 5.82 -7.66 14.11
C GLU A 24 5.83 -8.47 12.80
N SER A 25 5.68 -9.79 12.91
CA SER A 25 5.58 -10.67 11.75
C SER A 25 4.33 -10.37 10.93
N HIS A 26 3.24 -9.95 11.56
CA HIS A 26 2.01 -9.58 10.87
C HIS A 26 2.18 -8.29 10.05
N TYR A 27 2.74 -7.24 10.66
CA TYR A 27 3.05 -6.00 9.96
C TYR A 27 3.95 -6.24 8.75
N GLU A 28 5.06 -6.96 8.92
CA GLU A 28 5.99 -7.25 7.82
C GLU A 28 5.32 -8.07 6.71
N THR A 29 4.41 -8.98 7.05
CA THR A 29 3.61 -9.72 6.06
C THR A 29 2.74 -8.77 5.24
N LEU A 30 1.98 -7.88 5.89
CA LEU A 30 1.13 -6.90 5.20
C LEU A 30 1.94 -5.96 4.31
N ARG A 31 3.11 -5.51 4.79
CA ARG A 31 4.04 -4.69 4.01
C ARG A 31 4.51 -5.41 2.76
N HIS A 32 4.96 -6.67 2.88
CA HIS A 32 5.42 -7.45 1.73
C HIS A 32 4.30 -7.75 0.72
N LEU A 33 3.08 -8.01 1.20
CA LEU A 33 1.93 -8.29 0.33
C LEU A 33 1.49 -7.08 -0.48
N TYR A 34 1.46 -5.90 0.14
CA TYR A 34 0.81 -4.72 -0.45
C TYR A 34 1.79 -3.65 -0.96
N GLN A 35 3.09 -3.78 -0.70
CA GLN A 35 4.09 -2.83 -1.22
C GLN A 35 4.08 -2.81 -2.75
N GLY A 36 3.72 -1.65 -3.32
CA GLY A 36 3.63 -1.46 -4.77
C GLY A 36 2.40 -2.10 -5.41
N CYS A 37 1.40 -2.50 -4.62
CA CYS A 37 0.18 -3.09 -5.13
C CYS A 37 -0.74 -2.07 -5.78
N GLN A 38 -1.36 -2.41 -6.91
CA GLN A 38 -2.41 -1.60 -7.55
C GLN A 38 -3.79 -2.23 -7.46
N VAL A 39 -3.87 -3.56 -7.49
CA VAL A 39 -5.13 -4.32 -7.42
C VAL A 39 -4.99 -5.45 -6.42
N VAL A 40 -5.86 -5.47 -5.42
CA VAL A 40 -5.93 -6.56 -4.44
C VAL A 40 -6.97 -7.59 -4.90
N GLN A 41 -6.51 -8.80 -5.22
CA GLN A 41 -7.34 -9.97 -5.47
C GLN A 41 -7.79 -10.59 -4.14
N GLY A 42 -8.95 -10.18 -3.66
CA GLY A 42 -9.50 -10.59 -2.37
C GLY A 42 -9.68 -9.41 -1.43
N ASN A 43 -9.58 -9.64 -0.13
CA ASN A 43 -9.81 -8.60 0.88
C ASN A 43 -8.51 -7.87 1.23
N LEU A 44 -8.63 -6.58 1.53
CA LEU A 44 -7.58 -5.78 2.13
C LEU A 44 -7.88 -5.68 3.63
N GLU A 45 -7.12 -6.40 4.46
CA GLU A 45 -7.34 -6.42 5.91
C GLU A 45 -6.13 -5.85 6.64
N LEU A 46 -6.33 -4.72 7.31
CA LEU A 46 -5.34 -4.00 8.11
C LEU A 46 -5.81 -4.02 9.56
N THR A 47 -5.57 -5.14 10.23
CA THR A 47 -5.99 -5.39 11.61
C THR A 47 -4.77 -5.63 12.50
N TYR A 48 -4.88 -5.43 13.81
CA TYR A 48 -3.77 -5.68 14.77
C TYR A 48 -2.43 -5.00 14.44
N LEU A 49 -2.47 -3.87 13.73
CA LEU A 49 -1.27 -3.07 13.51
C LEU A 49 -0.90 -2.30 14.79
N PRO A 50 0.40 -2.16 15.10
CA PRO A 50 0.87 -1.25 16.14
C PRO A 50 0.37 0.19 15.91
N PRO A 51 0.14 1.00 16.97
CA PRO A 51 -0.30 2.39 16.84
C PRO A 51 0.62 3.27 16.00
N ASP A 52 1.91 2.92 15.94
CA ASP A 52 2.97 3.62 15.22
C ASP A 52 3.38 2.95 13.91
N ALA A 53 2.60 1.96 13.44
CA ALA A 53 2.89 1.23 12.21
C ALA A 53 2.95 2.15 10.98
N ASP A 54 4.07 2.10 10.25
CA ASP A 54 4.21 2.84 9.01
C ASP A 54 3.35 2.20 7.90
N THR A 55 2.22 2.84 7.59
CA THR A 55 1.29 2.43 6.53
C THR A 55 1.59 3.10 5.19
N THR A 56 2.71 3.82 5.06
CA THR A 56 3.07 4.49 3.80
C THR A 56 3.32 3.52 2.66
N PHE A 57 3.54 2.22 2.90
CA PHE A 57 3.63 1.21 1.85
C PHE A 57 2.31 1.02 1.06
N LEU A 58 1.17 1.43 1.62
CA LEU A 58 -0.14 1.40 0.96
C LEU A 58 -0.37 2.61 0.03
N LYS A 59 0.43 3.65 0.19
CA LYS A 59 0.32 4.92 -0.53
C LYS A 59 1.58 5.18 -1.32
N VAL A 60 1.46 5.94 -2.38
CA VAL A 60 2.65 6.38 -3.10
C VAL A 60 3.10 7.69 -2.50
N ARG A 61 4.38 7.75 -2.17
CA ARG A 61 5.10 9.02 -2.15
C ARG A 61 5.05 9.63 -3.55
N ARG A 62 4.08 10.51 -3.82
CA ARG A 62 4.28 11.55 -4.83
C ARG A 62 5.58 12.25 -4.45
N GLY A 63 6.60 12.12 -5.30
CA GLY A 63 7.86 12.81 -5.09
C GLY A 63 7.56 14.26 -4.72
N ARG A 64 8.19 14.75 -3.65
CA ARG A 64 8.11 16.16 -3.25
C ARG A 64 8.44 17.01 -4.48
N ASN A 65 7.45 17.61 -5.12
CA ASN A 65 7.68 18.76 -5.97
C ASN A 65 8.04 19.91 -5.03
N THR A 66 9.33 20.15 -4.84
CA THR A 66 9.84 21.40 -4.28
C THR A 66 9.34 22.56 -5.16
N PRO A 67 8.56 23.52 -4.64
CA PRO A 67 8.23 24.72 -5.38
C PRO A 67 9.41 25.69 -5.24
N GLY A 68 10.24 25.82 -6.27
CA GLY A 68 11.25 26.88 -6.32
C GLY A 68 12.45 26.56 -7.20
N GLY A 69 12.43 27.08 -8.44
CA GLY A 69 13.61 27.09 -9.31
C GLY A 69 13.24 27.41 -10.75
N HIS A 70 13.29 28.69 -11.11
CA HIS A 70 13.21 29.14 -12.50
C HIS A 70 14.41 28.57 -13.29
N GLY A 71 14.15 27.87 -14.40
CA GLY A 71 15.19 27.45 -15.33
C GLY A 71 14.60 26.64 -16.49
N GLY A 72 14.54 27.25 -17.68
CA GLY A 72 14.10 26.59 -18.90
C GLY A 72 15.08 25.50 -19.32
N GLY A 73 14.55 24.31 -19.58
CA GLY A 73 15.22 23.18 -20.21
C GLY A 73 14.17 22.33 -20.95
N PRO A 74 14.54 21.60 -22.01
CA PRO A 74 13.60 20.79 -22.77
C PRO A 74 13.03 19.69 -21.86
N ALA A 75 11.72 19.46 -21.97
CA ALA A 75 11.05 18.37 -21.27
C ALA A 75 11.73 17.04 -21.58
N ASP A 76 12.28 16.39 -20.56
CA ASP A 76 12.92 15.08 -20.63
C ASP A 76 11.93 14.01 -21.15
N PRO A 77 12.22 13.29 -22.24
CA PRO A 77 11.41 12.17 -22.71
C PRO A 77 11.90 10.86 -22.06
N SER A 78 11.73 10.71 -20.75
CA SER A 78 12.09 9.47 -20.04
C SER A 78 10.84 8.77 -19.48
N PRO A 79 10.37 7.64 -20.06
CA PRO A 79 9.20 6.90 -19.59
C PRO A 79 9.53 5.92 -18.45
N LEU A 80 10.41 6.29 -17.50
CA LEU A 80 10.98 5.35 -16.52
C LEU A 80 10.81 5.73 -15.04
N SER A 81 9.98 6.71 -14.70
CA SER A 81 9.49 6.78 -13.32
C SER A 81 8.29 5.82 -13.16
N PRO A 82 8.36 4.80 -12.28
CA PRO A 82 7.19 4.00 -11.93
C PRO A 82 6.11 4.97 -11.48
N ARG A 83 5.00 5.02 -12.22
CA ARG A 83 3.86 5.83 -11.83
C ARG A 83 3.51 5.50 -10.38
N PRO A 84 3.06 6.48 -9.59
CA PRO A 84 2.44 6.22 -8.31
C PRO A 84 1.47 5.03 -8.37
N GLN A 85 1.83 3.93 -7.72
CA GLN A 85 1.00 2.74 -7.51
C GLN A 85 0.30 2.80 -6.14
N ASP A 86 -0.73 3.64 -6.02
CA ASP A 86 -1.68 3.49 -4.92
C ASP A 86 -2.50 2.23 -5.20
N ILE A 87 -3.04 1.58 -4.16
CA ILE A 87 -4.07 0.56 -4.37
C ILE A 87 -5.29 1.26 -4.99
N LYS A 88 -5.59 0.92 -6.24
CA LYS A 88 -6.69 1.52 -7.03
C LYS A 88 -7.96 0.72 -6.92
N GLU A 89 -7.84 -0.58 -6.64
CA GLU A 89 -8.95 -1.52 -6.66
C GLU A 89 -8.74 -2.64 -5.64
N VAL A 90 -9.82 -3.00 -4.96
CA VAL A 90 -9.93 -4.16 -4.06
C VAL A 90 -11.13 -4.97 -4.53
N GLN A 91 -10.94 -6.26 -4.81
CA GLN A 91 -11.99 -7.12 -5.38
C GLN A 91 -12.88 -7.79 -4.31
N GLY A 92 -12.47 -7.75 -3.05
CA GLY A 92 -13.26 -8.15 -1.88
C GLY A 92 -13.66 -6.95 -1.03
N TYR A 93 -13.65 -7.11 0.29
CA TYR A 93 -13.90 -6.01 1.22
C TYR A 93 -12.60 -5.36 1.73
N VAL A 94 -12.74 -4.19 2.33
CA VAL A 94 -11.67 -3.53 3.09
C VAL A 94 -12.05 -3.57 4.57
N LEU A 95 -11.18 -4.14 5.40
CA LEU A 95 -11.32 -4.18 6.85
C LEU A 95 -10.16 -3.45 7.49
N ILE A 96 -10.45 -2.37 8.22
CA ILE A 96 -9.45 -1.62 9.00
C ILE A 96 -9.96 -1.61 10.43
N ALA A 97 -9.20 -2.20 11.35
CA ALA A 97 -9.62 -2.30 12.74
C ALA A 97 -8.42 -2.24 13.70
N GLU A 98 -8.50 -1.33 14.67
CA GLU A 98 -7.61 -1.29 15.82
C GLU A 98 -8.07 -2.33 16.84
N ASN A 99 -7.69 -3.59 16.62
CA ASN A 99 -8.15 -4.69 17.46
C ASN A 99 -7.22 -4.92 18.66
N GLN A 100 -7.22 -3.97 19.61
CA GLN A 100 -6.40 -4.04 20.83
C GLN A 100 -7.19 -4.61 22.02
N VAL A 101 -8.06 -5.61 21.81
CA VAL A 101 -8.96 -6.11 22.86
C VAL A 101 -8.23 -6.72 24.07
N SER A 102 -6.95 -7.13 23.95
CA SER A 102 -6.15 -7.53 25.13
C SER A 102 -5.71 -6.37 26.03
N GLN A 103 -5.93 -5.12 25.62
CA GLN A 103 -5.74 -3.93 26.48
C GLN A 103 -7.04 -3.58 27.25
N LEU A 104 -8.12 -4.33 27.02
CA LEU A 104 -9.39 -4.17 27.75
C LEU A 104 -9.53 -5.13 28.95
N GLU A 105 -8.54 -5.99 29.20
CA GLU A 105 -8.46 -6.85 30.40
C GLU A 105 -7.67 -6.18 31.53
#